data_AF-A0A432TSV6-F1
#
_entry.id   AF-A0A432TSV6-F1
#
_cell.length_a   1.000
_cell.length_b   1.000
_cell.length_c   1.000
_cell.angle_alpha   90.00
_cell.angle_beta   90.00
_cell.angle_gamma   90.00
#
_symmetry.space_group_name_H-M   'P 1'
#
loop_
_entity.id
_entity.type
_entity.pdbx_description
1 polymer ?
#
loop_
_entity_poly.entity_id
_entity_poly.type
_entity_poly.pdbx_seq_one_letter_code
_entity_poly.pdbx_strand_id
1 'polypeptide(L)'
;QLKTMFEQKKIQKSYLAWVRGNTKEFFIVDAPIKVRSDYTTSKHKVAIDPSGKSATTEFTKLLYNSDLDATLLRIKPLTGRTHQIRIHLFHMKHPIIGDPLYGTSFEVAEAYLEDRLSTKDRIKMTGAKRLMLHANNLLFVYKDKEYDITSKFSKFYE
;
A
#
# COMPACT_ATOMS: atom_id res chain seq x y z
N GLN A 1 -23.64 -6.50 9.86
CA GLN A 1 -23.82 -7.02 8.49
C GLN A 1 -22.67 -6.62 7.58
N LEU A 2 -22.40 -5.33 7.31
CA LEU A 2 -21.23 -4.91 6.50
C LEU A 2 -19.88 -5.37 7.07
N LYS A 3 -19.67 -5.25 8.40
CA LYS A 3 -18.47 -5.77 9.09
C LYS A 3 -18.21 -7.25 8.76
N THR A 4 -19.25 -8.09 8.80
CA THR A 4 -19.18 -9.51 8.49
C THR A 4 -18.81 -9.76 7.03
N MET A 5 -19.25 -8.91 6.09
CA MET A 5 -18.84 -9.02 4.68
C MET A 5 -17.35 -8.72 4.48
N PHE A 6 -16.78 -7.76 5.21
CA PHE A 6 -15.33 -7.53 5.25
C PHE A 6 -14.58 -8.74 5.80
N GLU A 7 -15.07 -9.31 6.89
CA GLU A 7 -14.48 -10.51 7.52
C GLU A 7 -14.54 -11.73 6.59
N GLN A 8 -15.64 -11.90 5.85
CA GLN A 8 -15.83 -12.97 4.86
C GLN A 8 -15.15 -12.69 3.51
N LYS A 9 -14.40 -11.59 3.38
CA LYS A 9 -13.73 -11.17 2.12
C LYS A 9 -14.70 -11.02 0.92
N LYS A 10 -15.97 -10.72 1.18
CA LYS A 10 -17.01 -10.51 0.15
C LYS A 10 -16.95 -9.13 -0.50
N ILE A 11 -16.06 -8.26 0.00
CA ILE A 11 -15.84 -6.93 -0.54
C ILE A 11 -14.52 -6.95 -1.30
N GLN A 12 -14.63 -6.78 -2.61
CA GLN A 12 -13.47 -6.59 -3.47
C GLN A 12 -13.00 -5.14 -3.36
N LYS A 13 -11.69 -4.98 -3.18
CA LYS A 13 -11.07 -3.66 -3.01
C LYS A 13 -10.02 -3.50 -4.10
N SER A 14 -10.01 -2.36 -4.77
CA SER A 14 -8.93 -1.97 -5.67
C SER A 14 -8.29 -0.68 -5.19
N TYR A 15 -6.97 -0.62 -5.31
CA TYR A 15 -6.16 0.54 -4.97
C TYR A 15 -5.33 0.95 -6.18
N LEU A 16 -4.85 2.19 -6.15
CA LEU A 16 -3.83 2.72 -7.05
C LEU A 16 -2.61 3.12 -6.22
N ALA A 17 -1.41 2.83 -6.70
CA ALA A 17 -0.18 3.31 -6.07
C ALA A 17 0.91 3.63 -7.08
N TRP A 18 1.63 4.72 -6.82
CA TRP A 18 2.91 4.98 -7.46
C TRP A 18 4.04 4.34 -6.66
N VAL A 19 4.84 3.51 -7.33
CA VAL A 19 5.94 2.76 -6.72
C VAL A 19 7.25 3.06 -7.43
N ARG A 20 8.38 2.94 -6.72
CA ARG A 20 9.70 3.13 -7.32
C ARG A 20 10.08 1.99 -8.26
N GLY A 21 10.77 2.34 -9.35
CA GLY A 21 11.29 1.42 -10.35
C GLY A 21 10.24 0.92 -11.35
N ASN A 22 10.71 0.15 -12.31
CA ASN A 22 9.90 -0.55 -13.30
C ASN A 22 9.52 -1.95 -12.81
N THR A 23 8.22 -2.24 -12.66
CA THR A 23 7.74 -3.56 -12.23
C THR A 23 7.50 -4.51 -13.41
N LYS A 24 7.09 -5.75 -13.13
CA LYS A 24 6.43 -6.61 -14.14
C LYS A 24 5.05 -6.07 -14.50
N GLU A 25 4.50 -6.49 -15.64
CA GLU A 25 3.13 -6.13 -16.06
C GLU A 25 2.07 -6.68 -15.10
N PHE A 26 2.27 -7.91 -14.63
CA PHE A 26 1.41 -8.54 -13.63
C PHE A 26 2.27 -9.37 -12.68
N PHE A 27 1.96 -9.31 -11.40
CA PHE A 27 2.58 -10.16 -10.39
C PHE A 27 1.69 -10.31 -9.15
N ILE A 28 1.91 -11.40 -8.43
CA ILE A 28 1.23 -11.72 -7.17
C ILE A 28 2.29 -11.80 -6.08
N VAL A 29 1.99 -11.21 -4.92
CA VAL A 29 2.78 -11.40 -3.71
C VAL A 29 1.94 -12.19 -2.73
N ASP A 30 2.34 -13.43 -2.48
CA ASP A 30 1.79 -14.28 -1.43
C ASP A 30 2.84 -14.46 -0.33
N ALA A 31 2.84 -13.51 0.60
CA ALA A 31 3.85 -13.43 1.66
C ALA A 31 3.15 -13.16 2.98
N PRO A 32 3.16 -14.11 3.95
CA PRO A 32 2.48 -13.95 5.22
C PRO A 32 3.02 -12.78 6.04
N ILE A 33 2.14 -12.14 6.80
CA ILE A 33 2.43 -10.92 7.54
C ILE A 33 2.21 -11.14 9.04
N LYS A 34 3.23 -10.82 9.83
CA LYS A 34 3.19 -10.88 11.29
C LYS A 34 3.26 -9.47 11.88
N VAL A 35 2.46 -9.22 12.92
CA VAL A 35 2.53 -7.99 13.70
C VAL A 35 3.76 -8.07 14.59
N ARG A 36 4.57 -7.01 14.58
CA ARG A 36 5.73 -6.91 15.47
C ARG A 36 5.29 -6.40 16.85
N SER A 37 5.93 -6.88 17.90
CA SER A 37 5.80 -6.32 19.25
C SER A 37 6.93 -5.34 19.58
N ASP A 38 8.09 -5.49 18.92
CA ASP A 38 9.27 -4.65 19.09
C ASP A 38 9.49 -3.71 17.88
N TYR A 39 9.62 -2.42 18.19
CA TYR A 39 9.77 -1.30 17.26
C TYR A 39 11.05 -0.48 17.49
N THR A 40 12.00 -1.01 18.28
CA THR A 40 13.26 -0.32 18.63
C THR A 40 14.18 -0.12 17.43
N THR A 41 14.19 -1.08 16.49
CA THR A 41 15.05 -1.07 15.30
C THR A 41 14.34 -0.60 14.03
N SER A 42 13.00 -0.61 14.03
CA SER A 42 12.18 -0.16 12.91
C SER A 42 10.79 0.20 13.41
N LYS A 43 10.26 1.32 12.91
CA LYS A 43 8.88 1.74 13.18
C LYS A 43 7.82 0.97 12.37
N HIS A 44 8.22 -0.08 11.64
CA HIS A 44 7.28 -0.93 10.89
C HIS A 44 6.41 -1.73 11.85
N LYS A 45 5.09 -1.56 11.77
CA LYS A 45 4.13 -2.31 12.60
C LYS A 45 4.06 -3.80 12.28
N VAL A 46 4.52 -4.19 11.10
CA VAL A 46 4.43 -5.55 10.58
C VAL A 46 5.71 -5.93 9.83
N ALA A 47 5.97 -7.24 9.73
CA ALA A 47 7.06 -7.84 8.95
C ALA A 47 6.52 -8.98 8.07
N ILE A 48 7.24 -9.29 6.99
CA ILE A 48 7.07 -10.55 6.26
C ILE A 48 7.71 -11.64 7.10
N ASP A 49 6.92 -12.65 7.47
CA ASP A 49 7.36 -13.72 8.36
C ASP A 49 6.49 -14.97 8.06
N PRO A 50 7.08 -16.15 7.81
CA PRO A 50 6.33 -17.38 7.53
C PRO A 50 5.35 -17.79 8.64
N SER A 51 5.62 -17.41 9.90
CA SER A 51 4.72 -17.62 11.05
C SER A 51 3.58 -16.59 11.14
N GLY A 52 3.55 -15.63 10.21
CA GLY A 52 2.52 -14.61 10.10
C GLY A 52 1.18 -15.12 9.56
N LYS A 53 0.19 -14.23 9.48
CA LYS A 53 -1.09 -14.53 8.85
C LYS A 53 -0.95 -14.46 7.34
N SER A 54 -1.49 -15.44 6.63
CA SER A 54 -1.54 -15.43 5.15
C SER A 54 -2.06 -14.10 4.63
N ALA A 55 -1.35 -13.59 3.62
CA ALA A 55 -1.62 -12.33 2.97
C ALA A 55 -1.22 -12.40 1.49
N THR A 56 -2.18 -12.15 0.61
CA THR A 56 -2.01 -12.23 -0.83
C THR A 56 -2.49 -10.95 -1.49
N THR A 57 -1.69 -10.40 -2.40
CA THR A 57 -2.02 -9.18 -3.14
C THR A 57 -1.64 -9.35 -4.61
N GLU A 58 -2.56 -8.98 -5.49
CA GLU A 58 -2.33 -8.92 -6.93
C GLU A 58 -1.99 -7.49 -7.36
N PHE A 59 -1.06 -7.37 -8.30
CA PHE A 59 -0.59 -6.11 -8.84
C PHE A 59 -0.65 -6.17 -10.37
N THR A 60 -1.26 -5.15 -10.98
CA THR A 60 -1.27 -4.94 -12.43
C THR A 60 -0.63 -3.59 -12.72
N LYS A 61 0.40 -3.56 -13.57
CA LYS A 61 0.95 -2.32 -14.09
C LYS A 61 -0.09 -1.62 -14.95
N LEU A 62 -0.24 -0.31 -14.74
CA LEU A 62 -1.03 0.55 -15.61
C LEU A 62 -0.13 1.42 -16.48
N LEU A 63 0.96 1.93 -15.91
CA LEU A 63 1.88 2.85 -16.57
C LEU A 63 3.26 2.75 -15.91
N TYR A 64 4.33 2.84 -16.72
CA TYR A 64 5.68 3.14 -16.25
C TYR A 64 6.10 4.51 -16.78
N ASN A 65 6.58 5.38 -15.89
CA ASN A 65 7.17 6.67 -16.22
C ASN A 65 8.69 6.57 -16.02
N SER A 66 9.44 6.60 -17.12
CA SER A 66 10.90 6.50 -17.12
C SER A 66 11.59 7.72 -16.52
N ASP A 67 11.02 8.91 -16.68
CA ASP A 67 11.63 10.16 -16.21
C ASP A 67 11.64 10.24 -14.67
N LEU A 68 10.62 9.65 -14.05
CA LEU A 68 10.49 9.54 -12.59
C LEU A 68 11.02 8.22 -12.02
N ASP A 69 11.44 7.30 -12.89
CA ASP A 69 11.65 5.88 -12.59
C ASP A 69 10.58 5.31 -11.65
N ALA A 70 9.32 5.41 -12.08
CA ALA A 70 8.17 5.08 -11.24
C ALA A 70 7.09 4.33 -12.02
N THR A 71 6.42 3.40 -11.36
CA THR A 71 5.32 2.62 -11.93
C THR A 71 4.01 2.91 -11.22
N LEU A 72 2.95 3.14 -11.97
CA LEU A 72 1.59 3.17 -11.45
C LEU A 72 0.99 1.76 -11.49
N LEU A 73 0.55 1.27 -10.34
CA LEU A 73 -0.06 -0.04 -10.18
C LEU A 73 -1.54 0.07 -9.82
N ARG A 74 -2.36 -0.78 -10.44
CA ARG A 74 -3.65 -1.22 -9.89
C ARG A 74 -3.41 -2.41 -8.97
N ILE A 75 -3.97 -2.36 -7.76
CA ILE A 75 -3.64 -3.29 -6.70
C ILE A 75 -4.93 -3.89 -6.13
N LYS A 76 -4.99 -5.22 -6.04
CA LYS A 76 -6.12 -5.95 -5.45
C LYS A 76 -5.64 -6.84 -4.29
N PRO A 77 -5.79 -6.40 -3.03
CA PRO A 77 -5.50 -7.26 -1.89
C PRO A 77 -6.63 -8.27 -1.68
N LEU A 78 -6.30 -9.56 -1.77
CA LEU A 78 -7.23 -10.67 -1.53
C LEU A 78 -7.45 -10.95 -0.03
N THR A 79 -6.65 -10.30 0.80
CA THR A 79 -6.74 -10.29 2.26
C THR A 79 -6.76 -8.85 2.78
N GLY A 80 -6.82 -8.66 4.10
CA GLY A 80 -6.91 -7.35 4.73
C GLY A 80 -5.98 -7.20 5.93
N ARG A 81 -4.67 -7.45 5.76
CA ARG A 81 -3.71 -7.27 6.86
C ARG A 81 -3.24 -5.83 6.97
N THR A 82 -2.87 -5.41 8.18
CA THR A 82 -2.31 -4.08 8.44
C THR A 82 -1.10 -3.84 7.54
N HIS A 83 -1.09 -2.70 6.84
CA HIS A 83 -0.04 -2.30 5.91
C HIS A 83 0.29 -3.30 4.79
N GLN A 84 -0.61 -4.24 4.48
CA GLN A 84 -0.33 -5.35 3.53
C GLN A 84 0.29 -4.89 2.21
N ILE A 85 -0.35 -3.94 1.53
CA ILE A 85 0.13 -3.43 0.24
C ILE A 85 1.53 -2.81 0.38
N ARG A 86 1.72 -1.98 1.43
CA ARG A 86 2.97 -1.26 1.67
C ARG A 86 4.14 -2.21 1.91
N ILE A 87 3.95 -3.22 2.77
CA ILE A 87 5.02 -4.17 3.07
C ILE A 87 5.28 -5.16 1.93
N HIS A 88 4.24 -5.61 1.22
CA HIS A 88 4.42 -6.46 0.04
C HIS A 88 5.24 -5.76 -1.04
N LEU A 89 4.93 -4.50 -1.33
CA LEU A 89 5.67 -3.70 -2.30
C LEU A 89 7.10 -3.40 -1.86
N PHE A 90 7.32 -3.08 -0.58
CA PHE A 90 8.66 -2.94 -0.02
C PHE A 90 9.47 -4.24 -0.09
N HIS A 91 8.85 -5.38 0.23
CA HIS A 91 9.47 -6.71 0.12
C HIS A 91 9.91 -7.02 -1.31
N MET A 92 9.07 -6.64 -2.29
CA MET A 92 9.37 -6.76 -3.72
C MET A 92 10.33 -5.68 -4.25
N LYS A 93 10.94 -4.86 -3.39
CA LYS A 93 11.88 -3.79 -3.75
C LYS A 93 11.27 -2.66 -4.60
N HIS A 94 9.96 -2.51 -4.56
CA HIS A 94 9.20 -1.43 -5.20
C HIS A 94 8.40 -0.64 -4.16
N PRO A 95 9.05 0.03 -3.18
CA PRO A 95 8.33 0.77 -2.15
C PRO A 95 7.43 1.84 -2.75
N ILE A 96 6.31 2.09 -2.09
CA ILE A 96 5.37 3.15 -2.49
C ILE A 96 6.04 4.51 -2.31
N ILE A 97 5.89 5.38 -3.29
CA ILE A 97 6.40 6.76 -3.22
C ILE A 97 5.67 7.51 -2.10
N GLY A 98 6.41 8.27 -1.31
CA GLY A 98 5.86 9.01 -0.18
C GLY A 98 5.56 8.16 1.05
N ASP A 99 5.95 6.88 1.05
CA ASP A 99 5.84 6.03 2.24
C ASP A 99 6.87 6.46 3.30
N PRO A 100 6.42 6.93 4.48
CA PRO A 100 7.33 7.44 5.51
C PRO A 100 7.84 6.34 6.45
N LEU A 101 7.37 5.10 6.29
CA LEU A 101 7.78 3.99 7.14
C LEU A 101 8.63 2.99 6.37
N TYR A 102 8.15 2.54 5.21
CA TYR A 102 8.80 1.50 4.42
C TYR A 102 9.72 2.11 3.37
N GLY A 103 11.01 1.73 3.39
CA GLY A 103 12.03 2.29 2.48
C GLY A 103 12.69 3.58 2.97
N THR A 104 12.50 3.94 4.24
CA THR A 104 13.12 5.09 4.91
C THR A 104 13.96 4.64 6.10
N SER A 105 14.86 5.51 6.59
CA SER A 105 15.61 5.25 7.82
C SER A 105 14.71 5.32 9.07
N PHE A 106 15.21 4.84 10.20
CA PHE A 106 14.50 4.88 11.46
C PHE A 106 14.19 6.32 11.88
N GLU A 107 15.16 7.23 11.74
CA GLU A 107 15.07 8.64 12.13
C GLU A 107 14.01 9.37 11.31
N VAL A 108 13.93 9.08 10.00
CA VAL A 108 12.89 9.64 9.13
C VAL A 108 11.51 9.13 9.54
N ALA A 109 11.38 7.83 9.80
CA ALA A 109 10.11 7.25 10.22
C ALA A 109 9.67 7.77 11.58
N GLU A 110 10.60 7.96 12.52
CA GLU A 110 10.34 8.53 13.84
C GLU A 110 9.93 10.00 13.75
N ALA A 111 10.70 10.83 13.03
CA ALA A 111 10.37 12.23 12.82
C ALA A 111 8.99 12.41 12.14
N TYR A 112 8.61 11.50 11.22
CA TYR A 112 7.28 11.49 10.64
C TYR A 112 6.18 11.19 11.69
N LEU A 113 6.39 10.17 12.52
CA LEU A 113 5.40 9.75 13.52
C LEU A 113 5.22 10.78 14.64
N GLU A 114 6.24 11.58 14.91
CA GLU A 114 6.24 12.66 15.90
C GLU A 114 5.86 14.03 15.28
N ASP A 115 5.42 14.05 14.02
CA ASP A 115 5.03 15.27 13.30
C ASP A 115 6.12 16.35 13.24
N ARG A 116 7.38 15.92 13.20
CA ARG A 116 8.58 16.79 13.14
C ARG A 116 9.08 17.05 11.71
N LEU A 117 8.49 16.40 10.70
CA LEU A 117 8.90 16.59 9.30
C LEU A 117 8.09 17.69 8.61
N SER A 118 8.78 18.73 8.17
CA SER A 118 8.19 19.72 7.27
C SER A 118 7.75 19.07 5.95
N THR A 119 6.78 19.68 5.24
CA THR A 119 6.35 19.21 3.91
C THR A 119 7.53 19.13 2.93
N LYS A 120 8.48 20.07 3.00
CA LYS A 120 9.66 20.11 2.14
C LYS A 120 10.59 18.93 2.43
N ASP A 121 10.86 18.66 3.71
CA ASP A 121 11.70 17.52 4.11
C ASP A 121 11.02 16.20 3.79
N ARG A 122 9.70 16.11 3.96
CA ARG A 122 8.91 14.93 3.59
C ARG A 122 9.05 14.60 2.11
N ILE A 123 8.91 15.59 1.23
CA ILE A 123 9.09 15.41 -0.22
C ILE A 123 10.53 14.96 -0.51
N LYS A 124 11.53 15.62 0.08
CA LYS A 124 12.95 15.28 -0.12
C LYS A 124 13.28 13.85 0.32
N MET A 125 12.76 13.41 1.47
CA MET A 125 13.10 12.12 2.07
C MET A 125 12.29 10.95 1.51
N THR A 126 11.02 11.18 1.17
CA THR A 126 10.09 10.09 0.79
C THR A 126 9.65 10.15 -0.68
N GLY A 127 9.90 11.26 -1.36
CA GLY A 127 9.57 11.50 -2.77
C GLY A 127 8.20 12.17 -2.99
N ALA A 128 7.36 12.29 -1.96
CA ALA A 128 6.07 12.96 -2.09
C ALA A 128 5.57 13.54 -0.75
N LYS A 129 4.63 14.48 -0.84
CA LYS A 129 3.99 15.12 0.32
C LYS A 129 3.07 14.20 1.13
N ARG A 130 2.71 13.05 0.58
CA ARG A 130 1.81 12.05 1.18
C ARG A 130 2.16 10.66 0.64
N LEU A 131 1.66 9.63 1.33
CA LEU A 131 1.69 8.27 0.80
C LEU A 131 0.90 8.22 -0.52
N MET A 132 1.57 7.81 -1.60
CA MET A 132 0.97 7.61 -2.92
C MET A 132 0.32 6.23 -3.01
N LEU A 133 -0.64 5.98 -2.10
CA LEU A 133 -1.54 4.84 -2.11
C LEU A 133 -2.97 5.36 -1.96
N HIS A 134 -3.84 4.99 -2.89
CA HIS A 134 -5.20 5.52 -2.99
C HIS A 134 -6.21 4.38 -3.07
N ALA A 135 -7.25 4.44 -2.25
CA ALA A 135 -8.37 3.51 -2.32
C ALA A 135 -9.26 3.91 -3.52
N ASN A 136 -9.19 3.12 -4.59
CA ASN A 136 -9.80 3.46 -5.86
C ASN A 136 -11.24 2.97 -5.95
N ASN A 137 -11.48 1.71 -5.59
CA ASN A 137 -12.76 1.07 -5.84
C ASN A 137 -13.13 0.06 -4.74
N LEU A 138 -14.42 -0.01 -4.44
CA LEU A 138 -15.06 -1.04 -3.63
C LEU A 138 -16.20 -1.65 -4.42
N LEU A 139 -16.17 -2.97 -4.60
CA LEU A 139 -17.21 -3.74 -5.26
C LEU A 139 -17.77 -4.80 -4.31
N PHE A 140 -19.08 -4.79 -4.08
CA PHE A 140 -19.77 -5.74 -3.19
C PHE A 140 -21.27 -5.83 -3.46
N VAL A 141 -21.89 -6.93 -3.04
CA VAL A 141 -23.34 -7.13 -3.08
C VAL A 141 -23.93 -6.99 -1.68
N TYR A 142 -24.93 -6.13 -1.51
CA TYR A 142 -25.64 -5.95 -0.25
C TYR A 142 -27.15 -5.89 -0.48
N LYS A 143 -27.91 -6.73 0.21
CA LYS A 143 -29.38 -6.88 0.04
C LYS A 143 -29.75 -7.08 -1.44
N ASP A 144 -29.09 -8.05 -2.08
CA ASP A 144 -29.29 -8.43 -3.49
C ASP A 144 -29.07 -7.31 -4.52
N LYS A 145 -28.41 -6.22 -4.10
CA LYS A 145 -28.01 -5.11 -4.94
C LYS A 145 -26.50 -5.03 -5.03
N GLU A 146 -25.98 -4.90 -6.24
CA GLU A 146 -24.56 -4.64 -6.48
C GLU A 146 -24.23 -3.17 -6.23
N TYR A 147 -23.11 -2.95 -5.54
CA TYR A 147 -22.53 -1.64 -5.29
C TYR A 147 -21.12 -1.63 -5.87
N ASP A 148 -20.92 -0.81 -6.89
CA ASP A 148 -19.62 -0.47 -7.45
C ASP A 148 -19.33 1.01 -7.12
N ILE A 149 -18.49 1.22 -6.11
CA ILE A 149 -18.18 2.56 -5.58
C ILE A 149 -16.74 2.89 -5.95
N THR A 150 -16.57 3.78 -6.92
CA THR A 150 -15.27 4.31 -7.32
C THR A 150 -15.06 5.71 -6.74
N SER A 151 -13.88 5.95 -6.17
CA SER A 151 -13.56 7.26 -5.62
C SER A 151 -13.29 8.26 -6.74
N LYS A 152 -13.88 9.46 -6.63
CA LYS A 152 -13.60 10.59 -7.52
C LYS A 152 -12.23 11.16 -7.14
N PHE A 153 -11.16 10.66 -7.73
CA PHE A 153 -9.83 11.20 -7.47
C PHE A 153 -9.07 11.40 -8.78
N SER A 154 -9.24 12.56 -9.39
CA SER A 154 -8.62 12.94 -10.68
C SER A 154 -7.13 13.28 -10.57
N LYS A 155 -6.64 13.68 -9.38
CA LYS A 155 -5.29 14.22 -9.16
C LYS A 155 -4.23 13.20 -8.73
N PHE A 156 -4.42 11.91 -9.00
CA PHE A 156 -3.39 10.90 -8.69
C PHE A 156 -2.38 10.71 -9.83
N TYR A 157 -2.73 11.21 -11.02
CA TYR A 157 -1.95 11.11 -12.26
C TYR A 157 -1.16 12.39 -12.60
N GLU A 158 -1.48 13.51 -11.93
CA GLU A 158 -0.77 14.80 -11.98
C GLU A 158 0.25 14.91 -10.84
#